data_AF-A0A956B1X4-F1
#
_entry.id   AF-A0A956B1X4-F1
#
_cell.length_a   1.000
_cell.length_b   1.000
_cell.length_c   1.000
_cell.angle_alpha   90.00
_cell.angle_beta   90.00
_cell.angle_gamma   90.00
#
_symmetry.space_group_name_H-M   'P 1'
#
loop_
_entity.id
_entity.type
_entity.pdbx_description
1 polymer ?
#
loop_
_entity_poly.entity_id
_entity_poly.type
_entity_poly.pdbx_seq_one_letter_code
_entity_poly.pdbx_strand_id
1 'polypeptide(L)'
;MSEQGATLNDLLSGNIPLRSNQSLMEPLLRDGHDFVSVALSGQVVPGQGFLRAFMDVVIGLNSAKLDLMVGDLGPSSGSMWRLASLLRDRYEAWRCTIALTASPGSSLVALGADELEMSPAACLTASLTTEPGQADPRMVARRALESRLDVEADTKRIDRVLGEIEAAAAGHLPLTPRDCEGRLGLTVVRPDAARWKAIEALHEYYREMMAVEGDLTVEGQRFAVTYDGFIDAPGSRRVLLRIVRTDERGKPVAGRPSLNRWITPHGGELVLGKELTIG
;
A
#
# COMPACT_ATOMS: atom_id res chain seq x y z
N MET A 1 -7.54 5.87 42.05
CA MET A 1 -7.94 5.70 40.64
C MET A 1 -7.29 4.40 40.18
N SER A 2 -8.09 3.40 39.83
CA SER A 2 -7.56 2.10 39.38
C SER A 2 -7.10 2.23 37.93
N GLU A 3 -5.81 2.05 37.68
CA GLU A 3 -5.28 1.82 36.33
C GLU A 3 -5.86 0.50 35.82
N GLN A 4 -6.89 0.57 34.97
CA GLN A 4 -7.33 -0.59 34.21
C GLN A 4 -6.36 -0.72 33.04
N GLY A 5 -5.44 -1.68 33.10
CA GLY A 5 -4.55 -1.95 31.98
C GLY A 5 -5.33 -2.35 30.74
N ALA A 6 -4.97 -1.80 29.57
CA ALA A 6 -5.55 -2.18 28.30
C ALA A 6 -5.51 -3.71 28.11
N THR A 7 -6.65 -4.27 27.70
CA THR A 7 -6.76 -5.68 27.36
C THR A 7 -6.28 -5.90 25.92
N LEU A 8 -5.94 -7.15 25.59
CA LEU A 8 -5.69 -7.54 24.20
C LEU A 8 -6.93 -7.23 23.34
N ASN A 9 -8.13 -7.30 23.91
CA ASN A 9 -9.36 -6.92 23.20
C ASN A 9 -9.40 -5.42 22.87
N ASP A 10 -8.84 -4.54 23.69
CA ASP A 10 -8.80 -3.10 23.42
C ASP A 10 -7.91 -2.78 22.20
N LEU A 11 -6.74 -3.43 22.11
CA LEU A 11 -5.91 -3.42 20.90
C LEU A 11 -6.67 -3.93 19.68
N LEU A 12 -7.36 -5.06 19.83
CA LEU A 12 -8.09 -5.70 18.74
C LEU A 12 -9.38 -4.96 18.36
N SER A 13 -9.88 -4.09 19.24
CA SER A 13 -11.05 -3.24 19.03
C SER A 13 -10.74 -1.93 18.30
N GLY A 14 -9.45 -1.59 18.13
CA GLY A 14 -9.02 -0.40 17.37
C GLY A 14 -8.73 0.85 18.20
N ASN A 15 -8.66 0.76 19.53
CA ASN A 15 -8.34 1.88 20.43
C ASN A 15 -6.85 2.24 20.43
N ILE A 16 -6.23 2.33 19.25
CA ILE A 16 -4.84 2.78 19.11
C ILE A 16 -4.87 4.21 18.59
N PRO A 17 -4.49 5.20 19.42
CA PRO A 17 -4.39 6.57 18.93
C PRO A 17 -3.30 6.62 17.86
N LEU A 18 -3.52 7.41 16.81
CA LEU A 18 -2.59 7.53 15.69
C LEU A 18 -2.59 8.97 15.22
N ARG A 19 -1.40 9.47 14.89
CA ARG A 19 -1.27 10.80 14.30
C ARG A 19 -2.15 10.89 13.06
N SER A 20 -2.96 11.94 12.98
CA SER A 20 -3.73 12.22 11.76
C SER A 20 -2.77 12.58 10.63
N ASN A 21 -3.03 12.07 9.43
CA ASN A 21 -2.36 12.52 8.19
C ASN A 21 -3.31 13.27 7.27
N GLN A 22 -4.49 13.69 7.76
CA GLN A 22 -5.51 14.34 6.94
C GLN A 22 -4.97 15.60 6.26
N SER A 23 -4.23 16.44 6.99
CA SER A 23 -3.59 17.64 6.43
C SER A 23 -2.50 17.35 5.40
N LEU A 24 -1.93 16.13 5.38
CA LEU A 24 -1.00 15.69 4.34
C LEU A 24 -1.71 15.22 3.08
N MET A 25 -2.95 14.73 3.22
CA MET A 25 -3.78 14.28 2.09
C MET A 25 -4.54 15.42 1.41
N GLU A 26 -4.92 16.47 2.14
CA GLU A 26 -5.67 17.61 1.61
C GLU A 26 -5.11 18.19 0.30
N PRO A 27 -3.78 18.44 0.15
CA PRO A 27 -3.23 18.96 -1.10
C PRO A 27 -3.22 17.95 -2.26
N LEU A 28 -3.50 16.67 -1.99
CA LEU A 28 -3.54 15.60 -2.97
C LEU A 28 -4.94 15.38 -3.55
N LEU A 29 -5.97 15.91 -2.90
CA LEU A 29 -7.35 15.80 -3.35
C LEU A 29 -7.58 16.55 -4.65
N ARG A 30 -8.44 15.99 -5.51
CA ARG A 30 -8.90 16.63 -6.74
C ARG A 30 -10.40 16.63 -6.80
N ASP A 31 -10.95 17.69 -7.38
CA ASP A 31 -12.39 17.79 -7.59
C ASP A 31 -12.89 16.64 -8.45
N GLY A 32 -13.92 15.95 -7.93
CA GLY A 32 -14.53 14.81 -8.60
C GLY A 32 -13.68 13.53 -8.59
N HIS A 33 -12.63 13.44 -7.78
CA HIS A 33 -11.87 12.21 -7.59
C HIS A 33 -11.95 11.77 -6.12
N ASP A 34 -12.17 10.47 -5.91
CA ASP A 34 -11.84 9.87 -4.63
C ASP A 34 -10.32 9.74 -4.50
N PHE A 35 -9.80 9.77 -3.27
CA PHE A 35 -8.38 9.57 -3.01
C PHE A 35 -8.17 8.42 -2.04
N VAL A 36 -7.28 7.50 -2.40
CA VAL A 36 -6.82 6.43 -1.52
C VAL A 36 -5.30 6.37 -1.55
N SER A 37 -4.67 6.22 -0.40
CA SER A 37 -3.25 5.96 -0.26
C SER A 37 -3.02 4.60 0.39
N VAL A 38 -2.13 3.80 -0.18
CA VAL A 38 -1.75 2.48 0.35
C VAL A 38 -0.25 2.40 0.52
N ALA A 39 0.19 1.96 1.69
CA ALA A 39 1.59 1.64 1.95
C ALA A 39 1.67 0.38 2.82
N LEU A 40 2.53 -0.56 2.47
CA LEU A 40 2.86 -1.74 3.28
C LEU A 40 4.36 -1.73 3.60
N SER A 41 4.74 -2.36 4.70
CA SER A 41 6.15 -2.64 4.96
C SER A 41 6.61 -3.74 3.99
N GLY A 42 7.87 -3.68 3.57
CA GLY A 42 8.43 -4.65 2.59
C GLY A 42 8.44 -6.12 3.07
N GLN A 43 8.07 -6.37 4.33
CA GLN A 43 7.92 -7.72 4.91
C GLN A 43 6.50 -8.29 4.73
N VAL A 44 5.53 -7.47 4.32
CA VAL A 44 4.14 -7.90 4.15
C VAL A 44 3.89 -8.41 2.75
N VAL A 45 3.38 -9.63 2.66
CA VAL A 45 2.81 -10.17 1.41
C VAL A 45 1.30 -9.91 1.41
N PRO A 46 0.77 -9.06 0.51
CA PRO A 46 -0.65 -8.75 0.50
C PRO A 46 -1.49 -9.99 0.12
N GLY A 47 -2.36 -10.40 1.04
CA GLY A 47 -3.31 -11.50 0.86
C GLY A 47 -4.77 -11.04 0.83
N GLN A 48 -5.69 -11.97 1.11
CA GLN A 48 -7.13 -11.69 1.18
C GLN A 48 -7.50 -10.65 2.24
N GLY A 49 -6.80 -10.66 3.38
CA GLY A 49 -7.01 -9.66 4.43
C GLY A 49 -6.73 -8.24 3.97
N PHE A 50 -5.71 -8.05 3.13
CA PHE A 50 -5.41 -6.75 2.51
C PHE A 50 -6.52 -6.31 1.56
N LEU A 51 -6.94 -7.19 0.63
CA LEU A 51 -8.01 -6.86 -0.31
C LEU A 51 -9.30 -6.48 0.41
N ARG A 52 -9.66 -7.22 1.46
CA ARG A 52 -10.83 -6.90 2.28
C ARG A 52 -10.69 -5.53 2.96
N ALA A 53 -9.56 -5.27 3.62
CA ALA A 53 -9.32 -3.98 4.27
C ALA A 53 -9.34 -2.81 3.27
N PHE A 54 -8.83 -3.02 2.06
CA PHE A 54 -8.87 -2.04 0.98
C PHE A 54 -10.30 -1.77 0.52
N MET A 55 -11.09 -2.83 0.29
CA MET A 55 -12.48 -2.69 -0.13
C MET A 55 -13.35 -2.05 0.95
N ASP A 56 -13.09 -2.30 2.23
CA ASP A 56 -13.77 -1.62 3.34
C ASP A 56 -13.56 -0.10 3.31
N VAL A 57 -12.40 0.37 2.81
CA VAL A 57 -12.14 1.81 2.63
C VAL A 57 -12.84 2.32 1.38
N VAL A 58 -12.68 1.60 0.26
CA VAL A 58 -13.22 2.01 -1.04
C VAL A 58 -14.75 2.00 -1.12
N ILE A 59 -15.44 1.11 -0.39
CA ILE A 59 -16.90 1.03 -0.43
C ILE A 59 -17.60 2.29 0.11
N GLY A 60 -16.92 3.06 0.97
CA GLY A 60 -17.43 4.34 1.49
C GLY A 60 -17.22 5.53 0.56
N LEU A 61 -16.50 5.33 -0.55
CA LEU A 61 -16.15 6.35 -1.53
C LEU A 61 -17.19 6.35 -2.66
N ASN A 62 -17.43 7.51 -3.29
CA ASN A 62 -18.63 7.74 -4.11
C ASN A 62 -18.35 8.33 -5.50
N SER A 63 -17.09 8.63 -5.83
CA SER A 63 -16.74 9.10 -7.16
C SER A 63 -16.72 7.96 -8.18
N ALA A 64 -16.84 8.36 -9.44
CA ALA A 64 -16.53 7.52 -10.61
C ALA A 64 -15.02 7.43 -10.88
N LYS A 65 -14.21 8.33 -10.28
CA LYS A 65 -12.77 8.41 -10.51
C LYS A 65 -11.97 8.25 -9.23
N LEU A 66 -10.81 7.61 -9.33
CA LEU A 66 -9.90 7.39 -8.20
C LEU A 66 -8.49 7.92 -8.48
N ASP A 67 -7.94 8.66 -7.52
CA ASP A 67 -6.50 8.89 -7.38
C ASP A 67 -5.95 7.92 -6.32
N LEU A 68 -5.22 6.90 -6.77
CA LEU A 68 -4.58 5.91 -5.91
C LEU A 68 -3.10 6.23 -5.75
N MET A 69 -2.66 6.59 -4.55
CA MET A 69 -1.24 6.65 -4.21
C MET A 69 -0.76 5.30 -3.71
N VAL A 70 0.27 4.74 -4.36
CA VAL A 70 0.81 3.43 -4.03
C VAL A 70 2.25 3.57 -3.53
N GLY A 71 2.47 3.19 -2.28
CA GLY A 71 3.79 2.98 -1.70
C GLY A 71 4.35 1.60 -2.06
N ASP A 72 5.02 0.96 -1.11
CA ASP A 72 5.45 -0.42 -1.27
C ASP A 72 4.26 -1.37 -1.04
N LEU A 73 3.94 -2.26 -1.99
CA LEU A 73 2.97 -3.35 -1.83
C LEU A 73 3.65 -4.73 -1.76
N GLY A 74 4.96 -4.76 -1.52
CA GLY A 74 5.76 -5.97 -1.45
C GLY A 74 5.94 -6.67 -2.80
N PRO A 75 6.17 -8.00 -2.78
CA PRO A 75 6.41 -8.78 -3.99
C PRO A 75 5.16 -8.92 -4.85
N SER A 76 5.36 -9.33 -6.10
CA SER A 76 4.26 -9.66 -7.00
C SER A 76 3.42 -10.80 -6.43
N SER A 77 2.15 -10.55 -6.15
CA SER A 77 1.23 -11.58 -5.67
C SER A 77 -0.03 -11.62 -6.53
N GLY A 78 -0.73 -12.76 -6.48
CA GLY A 78 -2.04 -12.91 -7.12
C GLY A 78 -3.09 -11.92 -6.60
N SER A 79 -2.86 -11.25 -5.46
CA SER A 79 -3.77 -10.23 -4.94
C SER A 79 -3.65 -8.90 -5.70
N MET A 80 -2.50 -8.59 -6.29
CA MET A 80 -2.23 -7.27 -6.90
C MET A 80 -3.00 -7.05 -8.20
N TRP A 81 -3.05 -8.05 -9.08
CA TRP A 81 -3.91 -7.94 -10.28
C TRP A 81 -5.39 -7.94 -9.91
N ARG A 82 -5.80 -8.67 -8.87
CA ARG A 82 -7.18 -8.65 -8.37
C ARG A 82 -7.55 -7.26 -7.87
N LEU A 83 -6.64 -6.58 -7.19
CA LEU A 83 -6.82 -5.17 -6.83
C LEU A 83 -7.04 -4.31 -8.07
N ALA A 84 -6.18 -4.42 -9.10
CA ALA A 84 -6.36 -3.67 -10.35
C ALA A 84 -7.70 -3.96 -11.04
N SER A 85 -8.13 -5.23 -11.09
CA SER A 85 -9.45 -5.61 -11.62
C SER A 85 -10.60 -5.03 -10.80
N LEU A 86 -10.54 -5.11 -9.47
CA LEU A 86 -11.55 -4.54 -8.57
C LEU A 86 -11.67 -3.02 -8.74
N LEU A 87 -10.53 -2.33 -8.93
CA LEU A 87 -10.51 -0.90 -9.20
C LEU A 87 -11.17 -0.58 -10.54
N ARG A 88 -10.90 -1.37 -11.58
CA ARG A 88 -11.54 -1.18 -12.88
C ARG A 88 -13.06 -1.43 -12.83
N ASP A 89 -13.50 -2.45 -12.11
CA ASP A 89 -14.93 -2.75 -11.96
C ASP A 89 -15.66 -1.64 -11.19
N ARG A 90 -14.95 -0.96 -10.26
CA ARG A 90 -15.53 0.07 -9.40
C ARG A 90 -15.46 1.48 -9.99
N TYR A 91 -14.40 1.82 -10.72
CA TYR A 91 -14.12 3.17 -11.17
C TYR A 91 -14.04 3.24 -12.70
N GLU A 92 -14.67 4.27 -13.28
CA GLU A 92 -14.62 4.53 -14.73
C GLU A 92 -13.20 4.84 -15.19
N ALA A 93 -12.45 5.58 -14.35
CA ALA A 93 -11.06 5.89 -14.59
C ALA A 93 -10.29 6.01 -13.26
N TRP A 94 -9.02 5.63 -13.26
CA TRP A 94 -8.18 5.84 -12.10
C TRP A 94 -6.72 6.11 -12.45
N ARG A 95 -6.08 6.89 -11.58
CA ARG A 95 -4.68 7.29 -11.68
C ARG A 95 -3.88 6.63 -10.57
N CYS A 96 -2.71 6.10 -10.92
CA CYS A 96 -1.76 5.58 -9.95
C CYS A 96 -0.63 6.58 -9.73
N THR A 97 -0.42 7.02 -8.48
CA THR A 97 0.66 7.92 -8.09
C THR A 97 1.80 7.12 -7.48
N ILE A 98 2.99 7.21 -8.09
CA ILE A 98 4.21 6.57 -7.60
C ILE A 98 5.11 7.66 -7.01
N ALA A 99 5.33 7.59 -5.70
CA ALA A 99 6.20 8.54 -5.01
C ALA A 99 7.66 8.37 -5.46
N LEU A 100 8.29 7.26 -5.09
CA LEU A 100 9.69 6.98 -5.39
C LEU A 100 9.80 5.70 -6.21
N THR A 101 9.92 4.56 -5.55
CA THR A 101 10.07 3.28 -6.22
C THR A 101 8.84 2.43 -5.96
N ALA A 102 8.15 2.04 -7.02
CA ALA A 102 7.10 1.02 -6.93
C ALA A 102 7.77 -0.35 -6.87
N SER A 103 7.48 -1.12 -5.82
CA SER A 103 7.84 -2.53 -5.74
C SER A 103 7.10 -3.37 -6.79
N PRO A 104 7.46 -4.64 -7.02
CA PRO A 104 6.83 -5.43 -8.07
C PRO A 104 5.30 -5.52 -7.93
N GLY A 105 4.78 -5.62 -6.70
CA GLY A 105 3.34 -5.57 -6.46
C GLY A 105 2.71 -4.23 -6.85
N SER A 106 3.35 -3.12 -6.48
CA SER A 106 2.91 -1.76 -6.82
C SER A 106 2.97 -1.50 -8.33
N SER A 107 4.01 -1.98 -9.01
CA SER A 107 4.17 -1.89 -10.46
C SER A 107 3.03 -2.61 -11.19
N LEU A 108 2.62 -3.77 -10.71
CA LEU A 108 1.50 -4.52 -11.29
C LEU A 108 0.17 -3.79 -11.17
N VAL A 109 -0.08 -3.16 -10.01
CA VAL A 109 -1.26 -2.29 -9.84
C VAL A 109 -1.17 -1.13 -10.82
N ALA A 110 -0.03 -0.42 -10.86
CA ALA A 110 0.20 0.71 -11.74
C ALA A 110 -0.05 0.41 -13.23
N LEU A 111 0.30 -0.80 -13.72
CA LEU A 111 0.04 -1.21 -15.10
C LEU A 111 -1.44 -1.26 -15.48
N GLY A 112 -2.34 -1.38 -14.51
CA GLY A 112 -3.80 -1.35 -14.71
C GLY A 112 -4.42 0.05 -14.74
N ALA A 113 -3.64 1.09 -14.39
CA ALA A 113 -4.12 2.47 -14.32
C ALA A 113 -4.29 3.10 -15.71
N ASP A 114 -5.17 4.10 -15.79
CA ASP A 114 -5.34 4.92 -17.00
C ASP A 114 -4.22 5.95 -17.14
N GLU A 115 -3.76 6.46 -16.00
CA GLU A 115 -2.69 7.43 -15.90
C GLU A 115 -1.72 7.07 -14.77
N LEU A 116 -0.44 7.31 -15.00
CA LEU A 116 0.60 7.25 -13.98
C LEU A 116 1.04 8.65 -13.62
N GLU A 117 0.99 9.00 -12.34
CA GLU A 117 1.62 10.21 -11.84
C GLU A 117 2.98 9.88 -11.25
N MET A 118 4.03 10.39 -11.88
CA MET A 118 5.41 10.05 -11.56
C MET A 118 6.29 11.29 -11.55
N SER A 119 7.13 11.42 -10.53
CA SER A 119 8.25 12.37 -10.57
C SER A 119 9.34 11.88 -11.53
N PRO A 120 10.26 12.74 -11.99
CA PRO A 120 11.39 12.31 -12.83
C PRO A 120 12.29 11.24 -12.19
N ALA A 121 12.31 11.15 -10.85
CA ALA A 121 13.08 10.18 -10.10
C ALA A 121 12.29 8.89 -9.79
N ALA A 122 10.98 8.89 -10.00
CA ALA A 122 10.14 7.74 -9.69
C ALA A 122 10.35 6.60 -10.69
N CYS A 123 10.18 5.36 -10.27
CA CYS A 123 10.33 4.22 -11.16
C CYS A 123 9.46 3.02 -10.76
N LEU A 124 9.17 2.18 -11.75
CA LEU A 124 8.53 0.88 -11.54
C LEU A 124 9.60 -0.20 -11.50
N THR A 125 9.61 -1.04 -10.46
CA THR A 125 10.43 -2.24 -10.47
C THR A 125 9.69 -3.38 -11.15
N ALA A 126 10.33 -3.96 -12.15
CA ALA A 126 9.88 -5.21 -12.73
C ALA A 126 10.51 -6.35 -11.93
N SER A 127 9.69 -7.20 -11.32
CA SER A 127 10.13 -8.54 -10.94
C SER A 127 9.17 -9.56 -11.51
N LEU A 128 9.75 -10.54 -12.20
CA LEU A 128 9.03 -11.72 -12.67
C LEU A 128 9.56 -13.01 -12.02
N THR A 129 10.25 -12.88 -10.89
CA THR A 129 10.72 -14.06 -10.15
C THR A 129 9.54 -14.71 -9.45
N THR A 130 9.20 -15.95 -9.84
CA THR A 130 8.27 -16.80 -9.09
C THR A 130 8.99 -17.36 -7.87
N GLU A 131 8.52 -17.04 -6.65
CA GLU A 131 8.77 -17.94 -5.53
C GLU A 131 7.86 -19.18 -5.65
N PRO A 132 8.29 -20.36 -5.15
CA PRO A 132 7.46 -21.57 -5.16
C PRO A 132 6.08 -21.32 -4.53
N GLY A 133 5.01 -21.60 -5.28
CA GLY A 133 3.63 -21.39 -4.84
C GLY A 133 3.03 -20.02 -5.15
N GLN A 134 3.78 -19.11 -5.79
CA GLN A 134 3.25 -17.84 -6.29
C GLN A 134 2.70 -17.97 -7.71
N ALA A 135 1.74 -17.11 -8.05
CA ALA A 135 1.22 -17.00 -9.41
C ALA A 135 2.33 -16.51 -10.35
N ASP A 136 2.36 -17.04 -11.59
CA ASP A 136 3.30 -16.59 -12.62
C ASP A 136 3.20 -15.06 -12.83
N PRO A 137 4.26 -14.29 -12.53
CA PRO A 137 4.26 -12.86 -12.68
C PRO A 137 3.94 -12.37 -14.08
N ARG A 138 4.29 -13.14 -15.14
CA ARG A 138 3.91 -12.81 -16.52
C ARG A 138 2.40 -12.89 -16.68
N MET A 139 1.78 -13.95 -16.16
CA MET A 139 0.32 -14.10 -16.13
C MET A 139 -0.34 -12.96 -15.33
N VAL A 140 0.22 -12.61 -14.17
CA VAL A 140 -0.29 -11.54 -13.31
C VAL A 140 -0.21 -10.18 -14.01
N ALA A 141 0.92 -9.85 -14.64
CA ALA A 141 1.09 -8.64 -15.44
C ALA A 141 0.13 -8.61 -16.64
N ARG A 142 -0.07 -9.76 -17.29
CA ARG A 142 -1.03 -9.88 -18.39
C ARG A 142 -2.45 -9.55 -17.92
N ARG A 143 -2.89 -10.14 -16.80
CA ARG A 143 -4.22 -9.85 -16.22
C ARG A 143 -4.39 -8.38 -15.85
N ALA A 144 -3.35 -7.73 -15.31
CA ALA A 144 -3.40 -6.30 -15.03
C ALA A 144 -3.58 -5.48 -16.32
N LEU A 145 -2.87 -5.81 -17.40
CA LEU A 145 -3.02 -5.14 -18.70
C LEU A 145 -4.38 -5.41 -19.35
N GLU A 146 -4.87 -6.65 -19.29
CA GLU A 146 -6.20 -7.04 -19.77
C GLU A 146 -7.33 -6.32 -19.02
N SER A 147 -7.08 -5.77 -17.83
CA SER A 147 -8.07 -4.95 -17.11
C SER A 147 -8.25 -3.54 -17.70
N ARG A 148 -7.36 -3.08 -18.60
CA ARG A 148 -7.47 -1.74 -19.20
C ARG A 148 -7.46 -1.73 -20.73
N LEU A 149 -7.06 -2.85 -21.35
CA LEU A 149 -6.92 -2.98 -22.79
C LEU A 149 -7.95 -3.96 -23.34
N ASP A 150 -8.37 -3.75 -24.58
CA ASP A 150 -9.25 -4.70 -25.26
C ASP A 150 -8.45 -5.94 -25.61
N VAL A 151 -8.78 -7.09 -25.03
CA VAL A 151 -7.98 -8.31 -25.18
C VAL A 151 -7.83 -8.71 -26.65
N GLU A 152 -8.89 -8.59 -27.44
CA GLU A 152 -8.91 -9.00 -28.85
C GLU A 152 -8.15 -7.98 -29.72
N ALA A 153 -8.41 -6.69 -29.53
CA ALA A 153 -7.80 -5.64 -30.34
C ALA A 153 -6.34 -5.34 -29.95
N ASP A 154 -5.98 -5.48 -28.66
CA ASP A 154 -4.69 -5.08 -28.10
C ASP A 154 -3.74 -6.25 -27.81
N THR A 155 -4.03 -7.50 -28.21
CA THR A 155 -3.14 -8.66 -27.92
C THR A 155 -1.67 -8.39 -28.24
N LYS A 156 -1.36 -7.82 -29.42
CA LYS A 156 0.02 -7.47 -29.82
C LYS A 156 0.65 -6.41 -28.91
N ARG A 157 -0.15 -5.45 -28.45
CA ARG A 157 0.29 -4.40 -27.52
C ARG A 157 0.58 -5.01 -26.15
N ILE A 158 -0.31 -5.86 -25.65
CA ILE A 158 -0.15 -6.57 -24.38
C ILE A 158 1.15 -7.39 -24.41
N ASP A 159 1.33 -8.23 -25.43
CA ASP A 159 2.50 -9.10 -25.53
C ASP A 159 3.81 -8.30 -25.65
N ARG A 160 3.80 -7.16 -26.37
CA ARG A 160 4.93 -6.23 -26.42
C ARG A 160 5.27 -5.66 -25.04
N VAL A 161 4.28 -5.15 -24.32
CA VAL A 161 4.47 -4.58 -22.97
C VAL A 161 5.02 -5.63 -22.00
N LEU A 162 4.53 -6.86 -22.07
CA LEU A 162 5.05 -7.97 -21.27
C LEU A 162 6.53 -8.25 -21.59
N GLY A 163 6.91 -8.25 -22.88
CA GLY A 163 8.30 -8.40 -23.29
C GLY A 163 9.22 -7.29 -22.77
N GLU A 164 8.75 -6.04 -22.72
CA GLU A 164 9.50 -4.92 -22.15
C GLU A 164 9.69 -5.05 -20.63
N ILE A 165 8.66 -5.51 -19.91
CA ILE A 165 8.75 -5.80 -18.47
C ILE A 165 9.72 -6.95 -18.21
N GLU A 166 9.70 -8.00 -19.03
CA GLU A 166 10.64 -9.13 -18.97
C GLU A 166 12.07 -8.69 -19.19
N ALA A 167 12.32 -7.88 -20.22
CA ALA A 167 13.65 -7.35 -20.49
C ALA A 167 14.15 -6.47 -19.34
N ALA A 168 13.27 -5.64 -18.76
CA ALA A 168 13.60 -4.82 -17.60
C ALA A 168 13.92 -5.68 -16.36
N ALA A 169 13.11 -6.70 -16.07
CA ALA A 169 13.34 -7.62 -14.96
C ALA A 169 14.66 -8.40 -15.12
N ALA A 170 14.94 -8.91 -16.31
CA ALA A 170 16.17 -9.64 -16.61
C ALA A 170 17.43 -8.76 -16.50
N GLY A 171 17.32 -7.48 -16.84
CA GLY A 171 18.40 -6.51 -16.68
C GLY A 171 18.53 -5.90 -15.29
N HIS A 172 17.62 -6.22 -14.36
CA HIS A 172 17.45 -5.50 -13.09
C HIS A 172 17.34 -3.96 -13.28
N LEU A 173 16.71 -3.54 -14.38
CA LEU A 173 16.58 -2.14 -14.74
C LEU A 173 15.20 -1.64 -14.29
N PRO A 174 15.14 -0.62 -13.41
CA PRO A 174 13.86 0.01 -13.10
C PRO A 174 13.32 0.74 -14.34
N LEU A 175 12.00 0.72 -14.51
CA LEU A 175 11.30 1.40 -15.59
C LEU A 175 11.04 2.85 -15.16
N THR A 176 11.72 3.79 -15.82
CA THR A 176 11.58 5.23 -15.56
C THR A 176 10.28 5.78 -16.15
N PRO A 177 9.89 7.03 -15.86
CA PRO A 177 8.72 7.65 -16.49
C PRO A 177 8.85 7.66 -18.01
N ARG A 178 10.06 7.87 -18.53
CA ARG A 178 10.36 7.82 -19.97
C ARG A 178 10.17 6.42 -20.55
N ASP A 179 10.54 5.37 -19.83
CA ASP A 179 10.29 4.00 -20.27
C ASP A 179 8.79 3.68 -20.27
N CYS A 180 8.06 4.15 -19.25
CA CYS A 180 6.61 3.98 -19.15
C CYS A 180 5.89 4.62 -20.35
N GLU A 181 6.25 5.85 -20.72
CA GLU A 181 5.69 6.53 -21.90
C GLU A 181 6.17 5.85 -23.20
N GLY A 182 7.48 5.75 -23.39
CA GLY A 182 8.08 5.39 -24.68
C GLY A 182 8.02 3.92 -25.03
N ARG A 183 8.20 3.03 -24.05
CA ARG A 183 8.27 1.57 -24.25
C ARG A 183 6.95 0.90 -23.93
N LEU A 184 6.32 1.28 -22.81
CA LEU A 184 5.07 0.66 -22.36
C LEU A 184 3.82 1.32 -22.97
N GLY A 185 3.94 2.56 -23.47
CA GLY A 185 2.81 3.32 -24.01
C GLY A 185 1.76 3.61 -22.94
N LEU A 186 2.21 3.93 -21.72
CA LEU A 186 1.39 4.40 -20.61
C LEU A 186 1.30 5.93 -20.65
N THR A 187 0.16 6.46 -20.24
CA THR A 187 0.01 7.91 -20.05
C THR A 187 0.70 8.29 -18.76
N VAL A 188 1.74 9.13 -18.83
CA VAL A 188 2.43 9.63 -17.64
C VAL A 188 2.17 11.13 -17.47
N VAL A 189 1.77 11.49 -16.26
CA VAL A 189 1.54 12.86 -15.81
C VAL A 189 2.63 13.21 -14.80
N ARG A 190 3.21 14.41 -14.93
CA ARG A 190 4.19 14.91 -13.96
C ARG A 190 3.46 15.77 -12.93
N PRO A 191 3.61 15.50 -11.62
CA PRO A 191 3.07 16.39 -10.61
C PRO A 191 3.81 17.73 -10.64
N ASP A 192 3.11 18.81 -10.33
CA ASP A 192 3.76 20.09 -10.06
C ASP A 192 4.56 20.04 -8.73
N ALA A 193 5.33 21.09 -8.44
CA ALA A 193 6.18 21.13 -7.26
C ALA A 193 5.40 21.06 -5.93
N ALA A 194 4.19 21.64 -5.87
CA ALA A 194 3.40 21.66 -4.65
C ALA A 194 2.81 20.27 -4.38
N ARG A 195 2.24 19.65 -5.41
CA ARG A 195 1.71 18.29 -5.34
C ARG A 195 2.82 17.27 -5.06
N TRP A 196 3.98 17.42 -5.70
CA TRP A 196 5.13 16.56 -5.45
C TRP A 196 5.56 16.61 -3.98
N LYS A 197 5.67 17.81 -3.41
CA LYS A 197 6.00 17.98 -1.99
C LYS A 197 4.98 17.30 -1.06
N ALA A 198 3.70 17.32 -1.41
CA ALA A 198 2.66 16.64 -0.64
C ALA A 198 2.77 15.10 -0.76
N ILE A 199 3.08 14.58 -1.95
CA ILE A 199 3.35 13.15 -2.18
C ILE A 199 4.54 12.71 -1.33
N GLU A 200 5.65 13.47 -1.34
CA GLU A 200 6.83 13.19 -0.53
C GLU A 200 6.51 13.21 0.97
N ALA A 201 5.78 14.22 1.44
CA ALA A 201 5.43 14.35 2.85
C ALA A 201 4.55 13.18 3.34
N LEU A 202 3.60 12.75 2.53
CA LEU A 202 2.76 11.60 2.87
C LEU A 202 3.54 10.28 2.81
N HIS A 203 4.43 10.11 1.83
CA HIS A 203 5.31 8.96 1.75
C HIS A 203 6.25 8.86 2.96
N GLU A 204 6.89 9.97 3.32
CA GLU A 204 7.77 10.08 4.48
C GLU A 204 7.02 9.76 5.78
N TYR A 205 5.81 10.30 5.93
CA TYR A 205 4.95 9.99 7.07
C TYR A 205 4.76 8.47 7.24
N TYR A 206 4.47 7.71 6.18
CA TYR A 206 4.32 6.26 6.31
C TYR A 206 5.63 5.58 6.66
N ARG A 207 6.75 6.02 6.07
CA ARG A 207 8.08 5.48 6.39
C ARG A 207 8.41 5.67 7.86
N GLU A 208 8.22 6.88 8.39
CA GLU A 208 8.43 7.20 9.81
C GLU A 208 7.52 6.35 10.69
N MET A 209 6.23 6.26 10.37
CA MET A 209 5.28 5.47 11.16
C MET A 209 5.58 3.97 11.17
N MET A 210 6.00 3.39 10.04
CA MET A 210 6.39 1.97 9.98
C MET A 210 7.72 1.69 10.69
N ALA A 211 8.56 2.71 10.91
CA ALA A 211 9.79 2.58 11.69
C ALA A 211 9.52 2.65 13.21
N VAL A 212 8.32 3.03 13.65
CA VAL A 212 7.96 3.05 15.07
C VAL A 212 7.68 1.65 15.57
N GLU A 213 8.38 1.27 16.64
CA GLU A 213 8.09 0.10 17.45
C GLU A 213 7.50 0.55 18.80
N GLY A 214 6.39 -0.05 19.19
CA GLY A 214 5.77 0.15 20.50
C GLY A 214 5.88 -1.10 21.35
N ASP A 215 5.87 -0.91 22.68
CA ASP A 215 5.78 -1.99 23.65
C ASP A 215 4.42 -1.94 24.36
N LEU A 216 3.86 -3.10 24.63
CA LEU A 216 2.62 -3.25 25.39
C LEU A 216 2.76 -4.37 26.42
N THR A 217 2.16 -4.20 27.60
CA THR A 217 1.99 -5.28 28.58
C THR A 217 0.52 -5.58 28.76
N VAL A 218 0.12 -6.83 28.54
CA VAL A 218 -1.26 -7.33 28.76
C VAL A 218 -1.19 -8.56 29.66
N GLU A 219 -1.90 -8.53 30.80
CA GLU A 219 -1.95 -9.65 31.76
C GLU A 219 -0.55 -10.17 32.16
N GLY A 220 0.41 -9.24 32.34
CA GLY A 220 1.79 -9.56 32.69
C GLY A 220 2.63 -10.13 31.54
N GLN A 221 2.10 -10.21 30.32
CA GLN A 221 2.84 -10.60 29.12
C GLN A 221 3.23 -9.37 28.30
N ARG A 222 4.48 -9.33 27.82
CA ARG A 222 4.99 -8.25 26.98
C ARG A 222 4.78 -8.55 25.50
N PHE A 223 4.48 -7.51 24.74
CA PHE A 223 4.28 -7.56 23.29
C PHE A 223 4.98 -6.37 22.64
N ALA A 224 5.70 -6.62 21.55
CA ALA A 224 6.12 -5.60 20.61
C ALA A 224 5.01 -5.40 19.57
N VAL A 225 4.69 -4.15 19.25
CA VAL A 225 3.68 -3.73 18.29
C VAL A 225 4.34 -2.88 17.22
N THR A 226 4.13 -3.22 15.96
CA THR A 226 4.67 -2.48 14.81
C THR A 226 3.58 -2.20 13.79
N TYR A 227 3.75 -1.12 13.04
CA TYR A 227 2.86 -0.76 11.93
C TYR A 227 3.43 -1.32 10.63
N ASP A 228 2.72 -2.27 10.05
CA ASP A 228 3.14 -2.99 8.86
C ASP A 228 2.37 -2.53 7.60
N GLY A 229 1.37 -1.67 7.74
CA GLY A 229 0.61 -1.19 6.60
C GLY A 229 -0.44 -0.15 6.92
N PHE A 230 -0.76 0.67 5.93
CA PHE A 230 -1.76 1.72 5.97
C PHE A 230 -2.59 1.69 4.67
N ILE A 231 -3.90 1.88 4.83
CA ILE A 231 -4.83 2.19 3.75
C ILE A 231 -5.63 3.39 4.24
N ASP A 232 -5.39 4.55 3.63
CA ASP A 232 -6.00 5.80 4.04
C ASP A 232 -6.85 6.38 2.91
N ALA A 233 -7.96 6.99 3.28
CA ALA A 233 -8.78 7.86 2.45
C ALA A 233 -9.26 9.05 3.31
N PRO A 234 -9.76 10.14 2.71
CA PRO A 234 -10.39 11.22 3.48
C PRO A 234 -11.49 10.67 4.39
N GLY A 235 -11.27 10.73 5.71
CA GLY A 235 -12.23 10.25 6.72
C GLY A 235 -12.26 8.74 6.97
N SER A 236 -11.40 7.95 6.34
CA SER A 236 -11.32 6.50 6.58
C SER A 236 -9.87 6.02 6.64
N ARG A 237 -9.57 5.14 7.59
CA ARG A 237 -8.24 4.57 7.79
C ARG A 237 -8.33 3.10 8.18
N ARG A 238 -7.43 2.30 7.62
CA ARG A 238 -7.11 0.94 8.06
C ARG A 238 -5.62 0.82 8.28
N VAL A 239 -5.25 0.18 9.38
CA VAL A 239 -3.85 0.00 9.77
C VAL A 239 -3.58 -1.47 10.03
N LEU A 240 -2.54 -2.01 9.40
CA LEU A 240 -2.06 -3.35 9.65
C LEU A 240 -1.07 -3.29 10.79
N LEU A 241 -1.43 -3.94 11.90
CA LEU A 241 -0.54 -4.14 13.03
C LEU A 241 0.09 -5.51 12.96
N ARG A 242 1.35 -5.58 13.36
CA ARG A 242 2.03 -6.82 13.72
C ARG A 242 2.37 -6.80 15.20
N ILE A 243 1.84 -7.79 15.91
CA ILE A 243 1.98 -7.95 17.35
C ILE A 243 2.78 -9.22 17.61
N VAL A 244 3.88 -9.08 18.33
CA VAL A 244 4.81 -10.17 18.63
C VAL A 244 4.97 -10.28 20.14
N ARG A 245 4.73 -11.45 20.71
CA ARG A 245 4.99 -11.67 22.14
C ARG A 245 6.50 -11.63 22.41
N THR A 246 6.90 -10.88 23.42
CA THR A 246 8.30 -10.72 23.81
C THR A 246 8.57 -11.28 25.21
N ASP A 247 9.84 -11.64 25.46
CA ASP A 247 10.34 -11.98 26.79
C ASP A 247 10.67 -10.71 27.61
N GLU A 248 11.16 -10.89 28.83
CA GLU A 248 11.56 -9.77 29.71
C GLU A 248 12.68 -8.90 29.11
N ARG A 249 13.43 -9.42 28.14
CA ARG A 249 14.52 -8.73 27.44
C ARG A 249 14.04 -8.08 26.12
N GLY A 250 12.73 -8.10 25.85
CA GLY A 250 12.15 -7.55 24.63
C GLY A 250 12.35 -8.42 23.38
N LYS A 251 12.83 -9.67 23.53
CA LYS A 251 13.06 -10.56 22.37
C LYS A 251 11.80 -11.37 22.05
N PRO A 252 11.50 -11.61 20.75
CA PRO A 252 10.41 -12.49 20.36
C PRO A 252 10.49 -13.87 21.05
N VAL A 253 9.39 -14.32 21.64
CA VAL A 253 9.30 -15.64 22.27
C VAL A 253 9.32 -16.71 21.16
N ALA A 254 10.30 -17.61 21.22
CA ALA A 254 10.48 -18.66 20.22
C ALA A 254 9.22 -19.55 20.08
N GLY A 255 8.90 -19.92 18.83
CA GLY A 255 7.76 -20.78 18.53
C GLY A 255 6.38 -20.12 18.66
N ARG A 256 6.30 -18.81 18.95
CA ARG A 256 5.05 -18.06 18.97
C ARG A 256 4.93 -17.24 17.67
N PRO A 257 3.90 -17.50 16.84
CA PRO A 257 3.72 -16.72 15.62
C PRO A 257 3.32 -15.28 15.95
N SER A 258 3.70 -14.36 15.07
CA SER A 258 3.19 -12.99 15.12
C SER A 258 1.70 -12.96 14.76
N LEU A 259 0.96 -12.07 15.41
CA LEU A 259 -0.42 -11.76 15.03
C LEU A 259 -0.41 -10.54 14.10
N ASN A 260 -0.93 -10.72 12.88
CA ASN A 260 -1.09 -9.63 11.92
C ASN A 260 -2.57 -9.31 11.76
N ARG A 261 -2.98 -8.06 11.97
CA ARG A 261 -4.40 -7.67 11.92
C ARG A 261 -4.60 -6.26 11.37
N TRP A 262 -5.53 -6.14 10.42
CA TRP A 262 -6.08 -4.87 10.01
C TRP A 262 -7.07 -4.36 11.06
N ILE A 263 -6.85 -3.13 11.53
CA ILE A 263 -7.72 -2.44 12.49
C ILE A 263 -8.20 -1.10 11.93
N THR A 264 -9.25 -0.57 12.53
CA THR A 264 -9.71 0.81 12.34
C THR A 264 -9.29 1.60 13.57
N PRO A 265 -8.36 2.56 13.46
CA PRO A 265 -7.95 3.35 14.62
C PRO A 265 -9.05 4.35 14.99
N HIS A 266 -9.20 4.62 16.29
CA HIS A 266 -10.04 5.71 16.78
C HIS A 266 -9.31 7.06 16.69
N GLY A 267 -10.08 8.13 16.43
CA GLY A 267 -9.55 9.48 16.26
C GLY A 267 -9.00 10.04 17.57
N GLY A 268 -7.67 10.05 17.70
CA GLY A 268 -6.94 10.76 18.75
C GLY A 268 -5.51 11.03 18.30
N GLU A 269 -5.01 12.25 18.54
CA GLU A 269 -3.61 12.60 18.21
C GLU A 269 -2.64 11.94 19.21
N LEU A 270 -1.67 11.19 18.69
CA LEU A 270 -0.52 10.74 19.47
C LEU A 270 0.63 11.74 19.36
N VAL A 271 1.25 12.06 20.50
CA VAL A 271 2.52 12.77 20.56
C VAL A 271 3.64 11.72 20.72
N LEU A 272 4.58 11.70 19.78
CA LEU A 272 5.75 10.80 19.81
C LEU A 272 6.56 10.97 21.10
N GLY A 273 7.07 9.86 21.66
CA GLY A 273 8.00 9.85 22.80
C GLY A 273 7.37 9.73 24.18
N LYS A 274 6.05 9.52 24.28
CA LYS A 274 5.43 9.00 25.52
C LYS A 274 5.28 7.48 25.41
N GLU A 275 5.59 6.77 26.49
CA GLU A 275 5.07 5.41 26.68
C GLU A 275 3.58 5.43 26.35
N LEU A 276 3.16 4.53 25.46
CA LEU A 276 1.76 4.29 25.19
C LEU A 276 1.17 3.59 26.41
N THR A 277 0.92 4.35 27.47
CA THR A 277 0.00 3.93 28.52
C THR A 277 -1.40 4.09 27.93
N ILE A 278 -1.86 3.05 27.24
CA ILE A 278 -3.25 2.92 26.84
C ILE A 278 -3.99 2.58 28.14
N GLY A 279 -4.55 3.62 28.78
CA GLY A 279 -5.27 3.52 30.05
C GLY A 279 -6.76 3.24 29.90
#